data_AF-A0A9D8V9H2-F1
#
_entry.id   AF-A0A9D8V9H2-F1
#
_cell.length_a   1.000
_cell.length_b   1.000
_cell.length_c   1.000
_cell.angle_alpha   90.00
_cell.angle_beta   90.00
_cell.angle_gamma   90.00
#
_symmetry.space_group_name_H-M   'P 1'
#
loop_
_entity.id
_entity.type
_entity.pdbx_description
1 polymer ?
#
loop_
_entity_poly.entity_id
_entity_poly.type
_entity_poly.pdbx_seq_one_letter_code
_entity_poly.pdbx_strand_id
1 'polypeptide(L)'
;MRRQDAYGLADVAVGENNEWNELHYVSRQTFAQMAPSVLRLEIGRISRLIGTLPVDDDFRNSLVSARFRLEQLRTIVLGDFQTASLTECDQHLSAAILAVGVRAPTRRGTMDRTLDNIADRLGYVRERLSRLR
;
A
#
# COMPACT_ATOMS: atom_id res chain seq x y z
N MET A 1 -3.54 23.53 -49.38
CA MET A 1 -4.03 22.14 -49.40
C MET A 1 -3.39 21.42 -48.21
N ARG A 2 -4.22 20.78 -47.36
CA ARG A 2 -3.84 20.13 -46.09
C ARG A 2 -2.88 18.94 -46.31
N ARG A 3 -1.96 18.69 -45.38
CA ARG A 3 -2.07 17.59 -44.39
C ARG A 3 -0.95 17.67 -43.33
N GLN A 4 -1.39 17.58 -42.07
CA GLN A 4 -0.63 17.23 -40.88
C GLN A 4 -0.20 15.75 -40.94
N ASP A 5 0.85 15.40 -40.19
CA ASP A 5 0.95 14.29 -39.22
C ASP A 5 2.42 14.29 -38.73
N ALA A 6 2.77 14.71 -37.51
CA ALA A 6 2.49 14.15 -36.17
C ALA A 6 3.29 12.87 -35.85
N TYR A 7 3.97 12.90 -34.69
CA TYR A 7 4.69 11.84 -33.98
C TYR A 7 6.20 11.63 -34.26
N GLY A 8 7.01 12.58 -33.76
CA GLY A 8 8.36 12.25 -33.27
C GLY A 8 8.24 11.69 -31.86
N LEU A 9 8.30 10.35 -31.73
CA LEU A 9 8.38 9.63 -30.47
C LEU A 9 9.68 10.01 -29.76
N ALA A 10 9.57 10.69 -28.62
CA ALA A 10 10.69 10.91 -27.72
C ALA A 10 11.11 9.57 -27.08
N ASP A 11 12.43 9.35 -27.03
CA ASP A 11 13.07 8.27 -26.29
C ASP A 11 12.55 8.20 -24.86
N VAL A 12 11.70 7.20 -24.59
CA VAL A 12 11.35 6.82 -23.22
C VAL A 12 12.53 6.03 -22.69
N ALA A 13 13.40 6.71 -21.94
CA ALA A 13 14.41 6.06 -21.13
C ALA A 13 13.73 5.00 -20.25
N VAL A 14 14.00 3.73 -20.57
CA VAL A 14 13.62 2.57 -19.77
C VAL A 14 14.45 2.64 -18.48
N GLY A 15 13.91 3.35 -17.49
CA GLY A 15 14.47 3.39 -16.15
C GLY A 15 14.32 2.02 -15.50
N GLU A 16 15.45 1.42 -15.15
CA GLU A 16 15.59 0.19 -14.39
C GLU A 16 14.84 0.29 -13.05
N ASN A 17 13.60 -0.22 -13.00
CA ASN A 17 12.90 -0.72 -11.80
C ASN A 17 11.63 -1.48 -12.26
N ASN A 18 11.86 -2.66 -12.80
CA ASN A 18 10.90 -3.43 -13.61
C ASN A 18 10.14 -4.50 -12.79
N GLU A 19 9.41 -4.14 -11.72
CA GLU A 19 8.57 -5.13 -11.00
C GLU A 19 7.19 -4.67 -10.49
N TRP A 20 6.72 -3.44 -10.77
CA TRP A 20 5.41 -2.98 -10.27
C TRP A 20 4.54 -2.34 -11.36
N ASN A 21 4.27 -3.11 -12.42
CA ASN A 21 3.29 -2.72 -13.44
C ASN A 21 1.85 -2.82 -12.89
N GLU A 22 1.26 -1.63 -12.70
CA GLU A 22 -0.15 -1.32 -12.94
C GLU A 22 -1.21 -1.81 -11.94
N LEU A 23 -1.14 -1.38 -10.68
CA LEU A 23 -2.32 -1.31 -9.80
C LEU A 23 -3.16 -0.05 -10.08
N HIS A 24 -3.48 0.24 -11.35
CA HIS A 24 -4.31 1.39 -11.67
C HIS A 24 -5.78 1.11 -11.28
N TYR A 25 -6.17 1.50 -10.07
CA TYR A 25 -7.57 1.41 -9.64
C TYR A 25 -8.41 2.51 -10.31
N VAL A 26 -8.90 2.27 -11.52
CA VAL A 26 -9.60 3.29 -12.34
C VAL A 26 -10.97 3.66 -11.76
N SER A 27 -11.59 2.77 -10.97
CA SER A 27 -12.90 2.95 -10.36
C SER A 27 -12.97 2.37 -8.95
N ARG A 28 -14.02 2.72 -8.19
CA ARG A 28 -14.30 2.09 -6.87
C ARG A 28 -14.48 0.58 -6.99
N GLN A 29 -15.08 0.10 -8.07
CA GLN A 29 -15.25 -1.33 -8.33
C GLN A 29 -13.89 -2.03 -8.55
N THR A 30 -13.02 -1.44 -9.37
CA THR A 30 -11.66 -1.97 -9.60
C THR A 30 -10.85 -1.97 -8.31
N PHE A 31 -10.98 -0.92 -7.48
CA PHE A 31 -10.37 -0.87 -6.16
C PHE A 31 -10.86 -2.01 -5.26
N ALA A 32 -12.18 -2.20 -5.16
CA ALA A 32 -12.77 -3.25 -4.35
C ALA A 32 -12.31 -4.67 -4.75
N GLN A 33 -12.09 -4.91 -6.04
CA GLN A 33 -11.64 -6.20 -6.55
C GLN A 33 -10.16 -6.47 -6.27
N MET A 34 -9.30 -5.46 -6.37
CA MET A 34 -7.85 -5.65 -6.35
C MET A 34 -7.19 -5.31 -5.01
N ALA A 35 -7.67 -4.28 -4.30
CA ALA A 35 -7.09 -3.83 -3.05
C ALA A 35 -7.05 -4.92 -1.95
N PRO A 36 -8.05 -5.81 -1.78
CA PRO A 36 -7.98 -6.86 -0.78
C PRO A 36 -6.78 -7.80 -0.93
N SER A 37 -6.37 -8.09 -2.16
CA SER A 37 -5.21 -8.94 -2.46
C SER A 37 -3.91 -8.26 -2.08
N VAL A 38 -3.78 -6.96 -2.38
CA VAL A 38 -2.63 -6.15 -1.98
C VAL A 38 -2.55 -6.05 -0.46
N LEU A 39 -3.66 -5.72 0.20
CA LEU A 39 -3.74 -5.66 1.66
C LEU A 39 -3.36 -6.99 2.30
N ARG A 40 -3.87 -8.12 1.79
CA ARG A 40 -3.52 -9.47 2.28
C ARG A 40 -2.02 -9.75 2.16
N LEU A 41 -1.41 -9.34 1.06
CA LEU A 41 0.02 -9.54 0.83
C LEU A 41 0.87 -8.74 1.82
N GLU A 42 0.53 -7.47 2.07
CA GLU A 42 1.23 -6.65 3.05
C GLU A 42 0.98 -7.11 4.49
N ILE A 43 -0.24 -7.54 4.83
CA ILE A 43 -0.56 -8.19 6.11
C ILE A 43 0.33 -9.42 6.34
N GLY A 44 0.51 -10.25 5.31
CA GLY A 44 1.38 -11.43 5.39
C GLY A 44 2.86 -11.06 5.62
N ARG A 45 3.35 -10.01 4.97
CA ARG A 45 4.71 -9.50 5.20
C ARG A 45 4.88 -8.98 6.62
N ILE A 46 3.96 -8.15 7.11
CA ILE A 46 3.98 -7.64 8.49
C ILE A 46 3.92 -8.80 9.49
N SER A 47 3.08 -9.82 9.25
CA SER A 47 2.97 -11.00 10.12
C SER A 47 4.30 -11.77 10.22
N ARG A 48 5.02 -11.92 9.10
CA ARG A 48 6.36 -12.52 9.10
C ARG A 48 7.36 -11.69 9.92
N LEU A 49 7.35 -10.36 9.75
CA LEU A 49 8.21 -9.46 10.52
C LEU A 49 7.90 -9.54 12.03
N ILE A 50 6.62 -9.57 12.43
CA ILE A 50 6.23 -9.76 13.83
C ILE A 50 6.81 -11.07 14.39
N GLY A 51 6.79 -12.15 13.60
CA GLY A 51 7.30 -13.46 13.99
C GLY A 51 8.81 -13.48 14.24
N THR A 52 9.58 -12.52 13.71
CA THR A 52 11.02 -12.40 13.96
C THR A 52 11.37 -11.53 15.15
N LEU A 53 10.37 -10.92 15.81
CA LEU A 53 10.58 -9.94 16.88
C LEU A 53 10.30 -10.53 18.27
N PRO A 54 11.12 -10.19 19.29
CA PRO A 54 10.81 -10.48 20.69
C PRO A 54 9.43 -9.95 21.10
N VAL A 55 8.78 -10.60 22.07
CA VAL A 55 7.43 -10.24 22.52
C VAL A 55 7.38 -8.88 23.21
N ASP A 56 8.45 -8.55 23.92
CA ASP A 56 8.69 -7.31 24.69
C ASP A 56 9.16 -6.14 23.84
N ASP A 57 9.22 -6.30 22.52
CA ASP A 57 9.68 -5.27 21.61
C ASP A 57 8.59 -4.25 21.28
N ASP A 58 8.80 -2.98 21.62
CA ASP A 58 7.85 -1.89 21.29
C ASP A 58 7.59 -1.76 19.77
N PHE A 59 8.59 -2.07 18.95
CA PHE A 59 8.44 -2.08 17.51
C PHE A 59 7.50 -3.21 17.05
N ARG A 60 7.49 -4.36 17.74
CA ARG A 60 6.52 -5.43 17.48
C ARG A 60 5.10 -4.93 17.73
N ASN A 61 4.86 -4.16 18.78
CA ASN A 61 3.54 -3.58 19.05
C ASN A 61 3.08 -2.64 17.92
N SER A 62 4.02 -1.85 17.37
CA SER A 62 3.75 -1.00 16.20
C SER A 62 3.35 -1.84 14.98
N LEU A 63 4.06 -2.93 14.69
CA LEU A 63 3.71 -3.84 13.59
C LEU A 63 2.38 -4.58 13.81
N VAL A 64 2.08 -5.00 15.05
CA VAL A 64 0.79 -5.61 15.40
C VAL A 64 -0.35 -4.63 15.17
N SER A 65 -0.17 -3.37 15.56
CA SER A 65 -1.13 -2.29 15.30
C SER A 65 -1.33 -2.06 13.80
N ALA A 66 -0.25 -1.98 13.02
CA ALA A 66 -0.32 -1.85 11.57
C ALA A 66 -1.13 -3.00 10.94
N ARG A 67 -0.81 -4.25 11.30
CA ARG A 67 -1.52 -5.44 10.83
C ARG A 67 -3.02 -5.37 11.13
N PHE A 68 -3.37 -5.00 12.36
CA PHE A 68 -4.76 -4.88 12.79
C PHE A 68 -5.51 -3.84 11.94
N ARG A 69 -4.92 -2.65 11.71
CA ARG A 69 -5.53 -1.60 10.88
C ARG A 69 -5.73 -2.05 9.43
N LEU A 70 -4.79 -2.78 8.87
CA LEU A 70 -4.93 -3.32 7.51
C LEU A 70 -6.02 -4.39 7.41
N GLU A 71 -6.20 -5.24 8.43
CA GLU A 71 -7.30 -6.21 8.45
C GLU A 71 -8.67 -5.53 8.58
N GLN A 72 -8.77 -4.44 9.37
CA GLN A 72 -9.99 -3.63 9.43
C GLN A 72 -10.33 -3.05 8.05
N LEU A 73 -9.36 -2.42 7.39
CA LEU A 73 -9.55 -1.90 6.04
C LEU A 73 -9.93 -3.01 5.05
N ARG A 74 -9.23 -4.14 5.07
CA ARG A 74 -9.50 -5.28 4.19
C ARG A 74 -10.92 -5.82 4.39
N THR A 75 -11.41 -5.83 5.63
CA THR A 75 -12.79 -6.22 5.96
C THR A 75 -13.80 -5.24 5.35
N ILE A 76 -13.57 -3.93 5.46
CA ILE A 76 -14.42 -2.91 4.84
C ILE A 76 -14.46 -3.08 3.31
N VAL A 77 -13.30 -3.29 2.68
CA VAL A 77 -13.20 -3.41 1.22
C VAL A 77 -13.85 -4.71 0.71
N LEU A 78 -13.76 -5.81 1.45
CA LEU A 78 -14.40 -7.10 1.11
C LEU A 78 -15.91 -7.11 1.34
N GLY A 79 -16.44 -6.21 2.18
CA GLY A 79 -17.87 -6.00 2.37
C GLY A 79 -18.49 -5.19 1.24
N ASP A 80 -19.29 -4.19 1.58
CA ASP A 80 -19.86 -3.26 0.60
C ASP A 80 -19.00 -1.99 0.47
N PHE A 81 -17.92 -2.08 -0.30
CA PHE A 81 -17.04 -0.93 -0.53
C PHE A 81 -17.70 0.24 -1.28
N GLN A 82 -18.80 -0.01 -2.00
CA GLN A 82 -19.48 1.05 -2.75
C GLN A 82 -20.16 2.05 -1.81
N THR A 83 -20.70 1.57 -0.69
CA THR A 83 -21.32 2.40 0.35
C THR A 83 -20.37 2.73 1.51
N ALA A 84 -19.19 2.10 1.55
CA ALA A 84 -18.20 2.33 2.59
C ALA A 84 -17.71 3.79 2.67
N SER A 85 -17.42 4.20 3.91
CA SER A 85 -16.81 5.48 4.22
C SER A 85 -15.35 5.51 3.74
N LEU A 86 -15.08 6.32 2.72
CA LEU A 86 -13.71 6.56 2.23
C LEU A 86 -12.84 7.28 3.27
N THR A 87 -13.46 8.02 4.20
CA THR A 87 -12.77 8.66 5.32
C THR A 87 -12.27 7.61 6.32
N GLU A 88 -13.13 6.66 6.70
CA GLU A 88 -12.75 5.55 7.59
C GLU A 88 -11.65 4.69 6.96
N CYS A 89 -11.78 4.37 5.68
CA CYS A 89 -10.75 3.62 4.94
C CYS A 89 -9.39 4.33 4.97
N ASP A 90 -9.37 5.65 4.74
CA ASP A 90 -8.16 6.48 4.78
C ASP A 90 -7.58 6.58 6.20
N GLN A 91 -8.41 6.61 7.23
CA GLN A 91 -7.96 6.58 8.63
C GLN A 91 -7.25 5.27 8.97
N HIS A 92 -7.82 4.11 8.61
CA HIS A 92 -7.16 2.83 8.81
C HIS A 92 -5.83 2.75 8.06
N LEU A 93 -5.81 3.20 6.81
CA LEU A 93 -4.61 3.15 5.98
C LEU A 93 -3.51 4.10 6.47
N SER A 94 -3.87 5.33 6.85
CA SER A 94 -2.95 6.31 7.43
C SER A 94 -2.35 5.81 8.74
N ALA A 95 -3.16 5.23 9.62
CA ALA A 95 -2.69 4.66 10.88
C ALA A 95 -1.72 3.49 10.64
N ALA A 96 -1.99 2.63 9.65
CA ALA A 96 -1.10 1.54 9.29
C ALA A 96 0.25 2.06 8.74
N ILE A 97 0.23 3.06 7.85
CA ILE A 97 1.45 3.69 7.30
C ILE A 97 2.30 4.28 8.41
N LEU A 98 1.69 5.04 9.33
CA LEU A 98 2.41 5.62 10.48
C LEU A 98 3.04 4.54 11.36
N ALA A 99 2.30 3.46 11.66
CA ALA A 99 2.78 2.38 12.49
C ALA A 99 3.94 1.59 11.84
N VAL A 100 3.94 1.42 10.52
CA VAL A 100 5.06 0.82 9.76
C VAL A 100 6.25 1.80 9.65
N GLY A 101 5.98 3.10 9.64
CA GLY A 101 6.99 4.15 9.55
C GLY A 101 7.83 4.36 10.83
N VAL A 102 7.35 3.88 11.98
CA VAL A 102 8.14 3.88 13.24
C VAL A 102 9.38 3.02 13.02
N ARG A 103 10.58 3.57 13.27
CA ARG A 103 11.84 2.82 13.12
C ARG A 103 12.44 2.50 14.48
N ALA A 104 12.93 1.27 14.63
CA ALA A 104 13.77 0.90 15.77
C ALA A 104 15.23 1.34 15.47
N PRO A 105 15.86 2.22 16.28
CA PRO A 105 17.17 2.81 15.98
C PRO A 105 18.30 1.78 15.75
N THR A 106 18.17 0.60 16.35
CA THR A 106 19.16 -0.49 16.30
C THR A 106 18.96 -1.45 15.13
N ARG A 107 17.90 -1.29 14.34
CA ARG A 107 17.60 -2.17 13.21
C ARG A 107 17.88 -1.45 11.92
N ARG A 108 18.94 -1.88 11.22
CA ARG A 108 19.24 -1.48 9.85
C ARG A 108 19.44 -2.72 8.98
N GLY A 109 18.87 -2.73 7.77
CA GLY A 109 19.08 -3.80 6.80
C GLY A 109 17.83 -4.24 6.05
N THR A 110 17.66 -5.54 5.86
CA THR A 110 16.57 -6.14 5.04
C THR A 110 15.18 -5.86 5.60
N MET A 111 15.04 -5.74 6.92
CA MET A 111 13.78 -5.36 7.57
C MET A 111 13.35 -3.95 7.18
N ASP A 112 14.25 -2.97 7.20
CA ASP A 112 13.93 -1.59 6.81
C ASP A 112 13.46 -1.49 5.37
N ARG A 113 14.17 -2.16 4.44
CA ARG A 113 13.76 -2.22 3.04
C ARG A 113 12.37 -2.86 2.88
N THR A 114 12.05 -3.86 3.70
CA THR A 114 10.73 -4.49 3.68
C THR A 114 9.66 -3.52 4.17
N LEU A 115 9.94 -2.75 5.22
CA LEU A 115 9.03 -1.74 5.76
C LEU A 115 8.86 -0.56 4.80
N ASP A 116 9.92 -0.12 4.13
CA ASP A 116 9.88 0.90 3.06
C ASP A 116 8.94 0.43 1.94
N ASN A 117 9.16 -0.79 1.45
CA ASN A 117 8.32 -1.38 0.41
C ASN A 117 6.84 -1.53 0.84
N ILE A 118 6.57 -1.85 2.11
CA ILE A 118 5.20 -1.89 2.64
C ILE A 118 4.62 -0.47 2.65
N ALA A 119 5.35 0.50 3.21
CA ALA A 119 4.89 1.88 3.34
C ALA A 119 4.60 2.52 1.97
N ASP A 120 5.48 2.34 0.99
CA ASP A 120 5.31 2.85 -0.37
C ASP A 120 4.03 2.31 -1.03
N ARG A 121 3.77 1.01 -0.87
CA ARG A 121 2.56 0.39 -1.44
C ARG A 121 1.29 0.82 -0.75
N LEU A 122 1.31 0.90 0.58
CA LEU A 122 0.17 1.42 1.33
C LEU A 122 -0.07 2.90 0.97
N GLY A 123 0.99 3.68 0.76
CA GLY A 123 0.95 5.04 0.24
C GLY A 123 0.27 5.11 -1.13
N TYR A 124 0.65 4.21 -2.04
CA TYR A 124 -0.01 4.10 -3.35
C TYR A 124 -1.51 3.75 -3.23
N VAL A 125 -1.87 2.76 -2.40
CA VAL A 125 -3.27 2.41 -2.14
C VAL A 125 -4.04 3.62 -1.61
N ARG A 126 -3.42 4.42 -0.73
CA ARG A 126 -4.02 5.61 -0.14
C ARG A 126 -4.22 6.72 -1.16
N GLU A 127 -3.22 6.99 -1.99
CA GLU A 127 -3.33 7.95 -3.09
C GLU A 127 -4.50 7.58 -4.00
N ARG A 128 -4.63 6.30 -4.33
CA ARG A 128 -5.73 5.83 -5.18
C ARG A 128 -7.08 5.89 -4.48
N LEU A 129 -7.16 5.58 -3.19
CA LEU A 129 -8.36 5.78 -2.38
C LEU A 129 -8.80 7.25 -2.37
N SER A 130 -7.84 8.20 -2.32
CA SER A 130 -8.14 9.63 -2.34
C SER A 130 -8.75 10.10 -3.66
N ARG A 131 -8.38 9.48 -4.78
CA ARG A 131 -8.93 9.74 -6.12
C ARG A 131 -10.36 9.21 -6.32
N LEU A 132 -10.86 8.40 -5.38
CA LEU A 132 -12.22 7.84 -5.41
C LEU A 132 -13.23 8.70 -4.63
N ARG A 133 -12.76 9.74 -3.91
CA ARG A 133 -13.59 10.75 -3.25
C ARG A 133 -14.15 11.73 -4.28
#